data_AF-A0A127F5J9-F1
#
_entry.id   AF-A0A127F5J9-F1
#
_cell.length_a   1.000
_cell.length_b   1.000
_cell.length_c   1.000
_cell.angle_alpha   90.00
_cell.angle_beta   90.00
_cell.angle_gamma   90.00
#
_symmetry.space_group_name_H-M   'P 1'
#
loop_
_entity.id
_entity.type
_entity.pdbx_description
1 polymer ?
#
loop_
_entity_poly.entity_id
_entity_poly.type
_entity_poly.pdbx_seq_one_letter_code
_entity_poly.pdbx_strand_id
1 'polypeptide(L)'
;MEAFLVSTGVVALAEVGDKTQLLALVLTARYRKPWPIILGIFAATLANHALAGSLGASLAHLVDPRLMRWVLGVSFIAMALWILIPDRFEDQPSQRSSRFGVFGTTLLMFFLLEMGDKTQIATVALAAKYTSLLWVIAGTTVGMMIANVPAVLLGEVVARKLNMKWLHAIAALVFLTLGIAVLLGAEI
;
A
#
# COMPACT_ATOMS: atom_id res chain seq x y z
N MET A 1 5.28 17.05 8.05
CA MET A 1 4.26 16.30 8.81
C MET A 1 3.11 15.88 7.91
N GLU A 2 2.59 16.77 7.07
CA GLU A 2 1.49 16.48 6.15
C GLU A 2 1.76 15.29 5.21
N ALA A 3 2.91 15.25 4.53
CA ALA A 3 3.32 14.13 3.68
C ALA A 3 3.24 12.77 4.39
N PHE A 4 3.62 12.71 5.68
CA PHE A 4 3.55 11.51 6.50
C PHE A 4 2.10 11.12 6.79
N LEU A 5 1.26 12.06 7.24
CA LEU A 5 -0.14 11.79 7.59
C LEU A 5 -0.98 11.40 6.37
N VAL A 6 -0.82 12.12 5.25
CA VAL A 6 -1.53 11.84 3.99
C VAL A 6 -1.12 10.48 3.46
N SER A 7 0.19 10.20 3.36
CA SER A 7 0.66 8.89 2.88
C SER A 7 0.26 7.73 3.80
N THR A 8 0.27 7.95 5.11
CA THR A 8 -0.23 6.96 6.10
C THR A 8 -1.70 6.65 5.87
N GLY A 9 -2.54 7.68 5.81
CA GLY A 9 -3.99 7.50 5.64
C GLY A 9 -4.34 6.88 4.30
N VAL A 10 -3.72 7.36 3.22
CA VAL A 10 -3.95 6.86 1.86
C VAL A 10 -3.56 5.38 1.74
N VAL A 11 -2.36 4.99 2.19
CA VAL A 11 -1.92 3.59 2.12
C VAL A 11 -2.73 2.71 3.06
N ALA A 12 -2.98 3.14 4.30
CA ALA A 12 -3.80 2.34 5.22
C ALA A 12 -5.18 2.05 4.63
N LEU A 13 -5.84 3.05 4.03
CA LEU A 13 -7.15 2.88 3.41
C LEU A 13 -7.12 2.02 2.15
N ALA A 14 -6.09 2.16 1.31
CA ALA A 14 -5.92 1.35 0.10
C ALA A 14 -5.69 -0.13 0.42
N GLU A 15 -5.02 -0.39 1.55
CA GLU A 15 -4.57 -1.71 1.93
C GLU A 15 -5.62 -2.54 2.69
N VAL A 16 -6.62 -1.90 3.32
CA VAL A 16 -7.62 -2.66 4.08
C VAL A 16 -8.51 -3.47 3.14
N GLY A 17 -8.35 -4.79 3.21
CA GLY A 17 -9.09 -5.77 2.42
C GLY A 17 -8.37 -6.32 1.22
N ASP A 18 -7.12 -5.91 1.02
CA ASP A 18 -6.34 -6.31 -0.13
C ASP A 18 -5.74 -7.73 0.03
N LYS A 19 -5.17 -8.24 -1.05
CA LYS A 19 -4.54 -9.56 -1.18
C LYS A 19 -3.41 -9.75 -0.17
N THR A 20 -2.64 -8.71 0.09
CA THR A 20 -1.58 -8.64 1.10
C THR A 20 -2.14 -8.87 2.51
N GLN A 21 -3.27 -8.27 2.87
CA GLN A 21 -3.94 -8.54 4.15
C GLN A 21 -4.46 -9.99 4.24
N LEU A 22 -4.99 -10.53 3.14
CA LEU A 22 -5.40 -11.94 3.09
C LEU A 22 -4.19 -12.89 3.21
N LEU A 23 -3.06 -12.56 2.59
CA LEU A 23 -1.80 -13.29 2.75
C LEU A 23 -1.33 -13.25 4.21
N ALA A 24 -1.38 -12.11 4.89
CA ALA A 24 -1.06 -12.00 6.32
C ALA A 24 -1.91 -12.96 7.17
N LEU A 25 -3.21 -13.06 6.90
CA LEU A 25 -4.11 -13.99 7.58
C LEU A 25 -3.73 -15.45 7.32
N VAL A 26 -3.45 -15.82 6.07
CA VAL A 26 -3.02 -17.18 5.69
C VAL A 26 -1.71 -17.55 6.37
N LEU A 27 -0.70 -16.67 6.33
CA LEU A 27 0.60 -16.90 6.97
C LEU A 27 0.45 -17.04 8.49
N THR A 28 -0.41 -16.23 9.11
CA THR A 28 -0.69 -16.27 10.54
C THR A 28 -1.38 -17.57 10.93
N ALA A 29 -2.41 -17.98 10.19
CA ALA A 29 -3.11 -19.24 10.42
C ALA A 29 -2.19 -20.46 10.25
N ARG A 30 -1.29 -20.42 9.27
CA ARG A 30 -0.34 -21.50 8.97
C ARG A 30 0.79 -21.60 10.00
N TYR A 31 1.47 -20.49 10.28
CA TYR A 31 2.72 -20.50 11.03
C TYR A 31 2.54 -20.20 12.52
N ARG A 32 1.46 -19.52 12.91
CA ARG A 32 1.17 -19.11 14.30
C ARG A 32 2.34 -18.37 14.98
N LYS A 33 3.13 -17.64 14.19
CA LYS A 33 4.31 -16.88 14.63
C LYS A 33 4.16 -15.42 14.20
N PRO A 34 3.44 -14.59 14.97
CA PRO A 34 3.09 -13.23 14.56
C PRO A 34 4.31 -12.33 14.37
N TRP A 35 5.31 -12.39 15.25
CA TRP A 35 6.47 -11.47 15.18
C TRP A 35 7.33 -11.64 13.93
N PRO A 36 7.75 -12.85 13.53
CA PRO A 36 8.44 -13.04 12.24
C PRO A 36 7.62 -12.57 11.03
N ILE A 37 6.30 -12.72 11.07
CA ILE A 37 5.40 -12.26 10.00
C ILE A 37 5.40 -10.74 9.96
N ILE A 38 5.11 -10.07 11.08
CA ILE A 38 5.09 -8.60 11.21
C ILE A 38 6.42 -7.99 10.74
N LEU A 39 7.55 -8.55 11.16
CA LEU A 39 8.87 -8.08 10.74
C LEU A 39 9.11 -8.32 9.24
N GLY A 40 8.63 -9.44 8.70
CA GLY A 40 8.73 -9.74 7.28
C GLY A 40 7.92 -8.76 6.42
N ILE A 41 6.69 -8.44 6.84
CA ILE A 41 5.84 -7.41 6.22
C ILE A 41 6.56 -6.07 6.27
N PHE A 42 6.99 -5.63 7.46
CA PHE A 42 7.69 -4.37 7.62
C PHE A 42 8.91 -4.24 6.69
N ALA A 43 9.76 -5.26 6.64
CA ALA A 43 10.95 -5.24 5.80
C ALA A 43 10.62 -5.24 4.30
N ALA A 44 9.63 -6.03 3.87
CA ALA A 44 9.17 -6.07 2.49
C ALA A 44 8.60 -4.71 2.05
N THR A 45 7.68 -4.17 2.84
CA THR A 45 7.03 -2.89 2.58
C THR A 45 8.04 -1.75 2.58
N LEU A 46 8.94 -1.69 3.56
CA LEU A 46 9.97 -0.65 3.61
C LEU A 46 10.84 -0.69 2.34
N ALA A 47 11.24 -1.88 1.88
CA ALA A 47 11.99 -2.03 0.65
C ALA A 47 11.17 -1.58 -0.57
N ASN A 48 9.93 -2.05 -0.72
CA ASN A 48 9.07 -1.69 -1.85
C ASN A 48 8.74 -0.20 -1.89
N HIS A 49 8.41 0.40 -0.76
CA HIS A 49 8.07 1.80 -0.66
C HIS A 49 9.29 2.71 -0.81
N ALA A 50 10.47 2.27 -0.37
CA ALA A 50 11.72 2.97 -0.67
C ALA A 50 12.02 2.96 -2.17
N LEU A 51 11.84 1.82 -2.86
CA LEU A 51 12.01 1.72 -4.31
C LEU A 51 11.01 2.61 -5.05
N ALA A 52 9.72 2.50 -4.72
CA ALA A 52 8.65 3.29 -5.31
C ALA A 52 8.84 4.80 -5.05
N GLY A 53 9.17 5.16 -3.81
CA GLY A 53 9.40 6.53 -3.43
C GLY A 53 10.61 7.13 -4.15
N SER A 54 11.72 6.38 -4.25
CA SER A 54 12.92 6.83 -4.96
C SER A 54 12.64 7.04 -6.45
N LEU A 55 11.84 6.16 -7.07
CA LEU A 55 11.38 6.32 -8.44
C LEU A 55 10.52 7.59 -8.59
N GLY A 56 9.55 7.81 -7.69
CA GLY A 56 8.71 9.01 -7.71
C GLY A 56 9.50 10.30 -7.56
N ALA A 57 10.43 10.36 -6.59
CA ALA A 57 11.32 11.49 -6.39
C ALA A 57 12.21 11.76 -7.61
N SER A 58 12.71 10.70 -8.27
CA SER A 58 13.50 10.85 -9.48
C SER A 58 12.68 11.41 -10.64
N LEU A 59 11.44 10.92 -10.82
CA LEU A 59 10.52 11.41 -11.86
C LEU A 59 10.17 12.89 -11.66
N ALA A 60 10.07 13.36 -10.41
CA ALA A 60 9.76 14.77 -10.11
C ALA A 60 10.78 15.76 -10.68
N HIS A 61 12.04 15.34 -10.84
CA HIS A 61 13.11 16.19 -11.40
C HIS A 61 13.23 16.08 -12.94
N LEU A 62 12.68 15.04 -13.54
CA LEU A 62 12.83 14.74 -14.96
C LEU A 62 11.62 15.16 -15.80
N VAL A 63 10.45 15.30 -15.17
CA VAL A 63 9.17 15.53 -15.84
C VAL A 63 8.75 16.98 -15.65
N ASP A 64 8.31 17.61 -16.74
CA ASP A 64 7.75 18.97 -16.71
C ASP A 64 6.62 19.09 -15.67
N PRO A 65 6.56 20.17 -14.86
CA PRO A 65 5.56 20.32 -13.80
C PRO A 65 4.10 20.21 -14.26
N ARG A 66 3.79 20.65 -15.49
CA ARG A 66 2.44 20.54 -16.04
C ARG A 66 2.12 19.08 -16.38
N LEU A 67 3.07 18.36 -16.99
CA LEU A 67 2.92 16.94 -17.27
C LEU A 67 2.82 16.13 -15.97
N MET A 68 3.64 16.45 -14.96
CA MET A 68 3.60 15.81 -13.64
C MET A 68 2.23 15.96 -12.98
N ARG A 69 1.64 17.16 -13.03
CA ARG A 69 0.27 17.41 -12.52
C ARG A 69 -0.76 16.50 -13.19
N TRP A 70 -0.70 16.36 -14.52
CA TRP A 70 -1.60 15.47 -15.25
C TRP A 70 -1.39 14.01 -14.89
N VAL A 71 -0.12 13.55 -14.85
CA VAL A 71 0.22 12.17 -14.48
C VAL A 71 -0.26 11.83 -13.07
N LEU A 72 -0.04 12.71 -12.10
CA LEU A 72 -0.49 12.53 -10.72
C LEU A 72 -2.01 12.55 -10.58
N GLY A 73 -2.66 13.54 -11.20
CA GLY A 73 -4.12 13.67 -11.14
C GLY A 73 -4.82 12.46 -11.76
N VAL A 74 -4.38 12.05 -12.95
CA VAL A 74 -4.91 10.89 -13.66
C VAL A 74 -4.61 9.59 -12.92
N SER A 75 -3.41 9.43 -12.33
CA SER A 75 -3.08 8.20 -11.59
C SER A 75 -3.91 8.04 -10.31
N PHE A 76 -4.18 9.13 -9.58
CA PHE A 76 -5.07 9.08 -8.43
C PHE A 76 -6.54 8.80 -8.82
N ILE A 77 -7.03 9.35 -9.93
CA ILE A 77 -8.36 9.02 -10.45
C ILE A 77 -8.42 7.55 -10.89
N ALA A 78 -7.41 7.07 -11.62
CA ALA A 78 -7.31 5.68 -12.03
C ALA A 78 -7.29 4.74 -10.81
N MET A 79 -6.57 5.14 -9.75
CA MET A 79 -6.56 4.41 -8.49
C MET A 79 -7.93 4.36 -7.83
N ALA A 80 -8.63 5.50 -7.76
CA ALA A 80 -9.98 5.55 -7.20
C ALA A 80 -10.91 4.55 -7.87
N LEU A 81 -10.82 4.42 -9.20
CA LEU A 81 -11.60 3.44 -9.96
C LEU A 81 -11.12 2.00 -9.72
N TRP A 82 -9.82 1.77 -9.61
CA TRP A 82 -9.26 0.44 -9.40
C TRP A 82 -9.60 -0.12 -8.00
N ILE A 83 -9.59 0.71 -6.96
CA ILE A 83 -9.98 0.29 -5.60
C ILE A 83 -11.43 -0.20 -5.51
N LEU A 84 -12.32 0.28 -6.39
CA LEU A 84 -13.71 -0.18 -6.42
C LEU A 84 -13.86 -1.60 -6.98
N ILE A 85 -12.84 -2.13 -7.65
CA ILE A 85 -12.81 -3.50 -8.16
C ILE A 85 -12.28 -4.40 -7.02
N PRO A 86 -13.12 -5.27 -6.43
CA PRO A 86 -12.71 -6.07 -5.29
C PRO A 86 -11.60 -7.05 -5.69
N ASP A 87 -10.53 -7.04 -4.93
CA ASP A 87 -9.47 -8.02 -5.08
C ASP A 87 -9.94 -9.41 -4.67
N ARG A 88 -9.56 -10.39 -5.48
CA ARG A 88 -9.73 -11.80 -5.16
C ARG A 88 -8.38 -12.36 -4.81
N PHE A 89 -8.32 -13.11 -3.71
CA PHE A 89 -7.16 -13.93 -3.42
C PHE A 89 -7.26 -15.17 -4.30
N GLU A 90 -6.43 -15.25 -5.32
CA GLU A 90 -6.25 -16.48 -6.08
C GLU A 90 -5.38 -17.43 -5.26
N ASP A 91 -5.70 -18.73 -5.31
CA ASP A 91 -4.95 -19.77 -4.61
C ASP A 91 -3.49 -19.72 -5.06
N GLN A 92 -2.63 -19.11 -4.24
CA GLN A 92 -1.20 -19.09 -4.51
C GLN A 92 -0.71 -20.55 -4.59
N PRO A 93 0.12 -20.89 -5.59
CA PRO A 93 0.57 -22.25 -5.81
C PRO A 93 1.13 -22.83 -4.51
N SER A 94 0.71 -24.05 -4.19
CA SER A 94 1.05 -24.80 -2.98
C SER A 94 2.45 -24.44 -2.49
N GLN A 95 2.51 -23.68 -1.39
CA GLN A 95 3.76 -23.19 -0.83
C GLN A 95 4.66 -24.38 -0.44
N ARG A 96 5.50 -24.83 -1.38
CA ARG A 96 6.61 -25.75 -1.14
C ARG A 96 7.37 -25.20 0.05
N SER A 97 7.80 -26.08 0.96
CA SER A 97 8.52 -25.70 2.19
C SER A 97 9.63 -24.70 1.86
N SER A 98 9.37 -23.42 2.12
CA SER A 98 10.33 -22.36 1.88
C SER A 98 11.53 -22.61 2.80
N ARG A 99 12.73 -22.67 2.20
CA ARG A 99 13.99 -22.80 2.95
C ARG A 99 14.29 -21.55 3.79
N PHE A 100 13.51 -20.48 3.64
CA PHE A 100 13.80 -19.15 4.18
C PHE A 100 13.16 -18.84 5.55
N GLY A 101 12.57 -19.84 6.22
CA GLY A 101 11.87 -19.65 7.50
C GLY A 101 10.66 -18.72 7.39
N VAL A 102 9.97 -18.45 8.50
CA VAL A 102 8.71 -17.67 8.47
C VAL A 102 8.93 -16.22 8.05
N PHE A 103 9.97 -15.58 8.59
CA PHE A 103 10.35 -14.21 8.22
C PHE A 103 10.66 -14.09 6.73
N GLY A 104 11.59 -14.90 6.21
CA GLY A 104 12.02 -14.80 4.82
C GLY A 104 10.93 -15.20 3.82
N THR A 105 10.05 -16.14 4.19
CA THR A 105 8.85 -16.46 3.41
C THR A 105 7.91 -15.27 3.35
N THR A 106 7.62 -14.65 4.51
CA THR A 106 6.74 -13.48 4.57
C THR A 106 7.31 -12.31 3.77
N LEU A 107 8.60 -12.00 3.97
CA LEU A 107 9.31 -10.94 3.26
C LEU A 107 9.22 -11.12 1.76
N LEU A 108 9.58 -12.30 1.24
CA LEU A 108 9.59 -12.54 -0.20
C LEU A 108 8.18 -12.49 -0.80
N MET A 109 7.19 -13.09 -0.12
CA MET A 109 5.82 -13.12 -0.61
C MET A 109 5.18 -11.73 -0.61
N PHE A 110 5.32 -10.96 0.46
CA PHE A 110 4.83 -9.57 0.50
C PHE A 110 5.54 -8.71 -0.53
N PHE A 111 6.87 -8.82 -0.63
CA PHE A 111 7.65 -8.03 -1.57
C PHE A 111 7.19 -8.24 -3.01
N LEU A 112 7.04 -9.51 -3.42
CA LEU A 112 6.61 -9.87 -4.77
C LEU A 112 5.14 -9.51 -5.03
N LEU A 113 4.27 -9.64 -4.03
CA LEU A 113 2.84 -9.37 -4.19
C LEU A 113 2.54 -7.88 -4.31
N GLU A 114 3.27 -7.03 -3.59
CA GLU A 114 3.15 -5.57 -3.69
C GLU A 114 3.81 -4.99 -4.95
N MET A 115 4.64 -5.76 -5.66
CA MET A 115 5.37 -5.27 -6.83
C MET A 115 4.40 -5.00 -8.00
N GLY A 116 4.31 -3.74 -8.42
CA GLY A 116 3.40 -3.27 -9.46
C GLY A 116 1.97 -3.05 -8.98
N ASP A 117 1.71 -3.16 -7.67
CA ASP A 117 0.38 -3.01 -7.12
C ASP A 117 -0.02 -1.55 -6.91
N LYS A 118 -1.30 -1.37 -6.62
CA LYS A 118 -1.96 -0.10 -6.34
C LYS A 118 -1.18 0.75 -5.35
N THR A 119 -0.85 0.19 -4.19
CA THR A 119 -0.12 0.89 -3.14
C THR A 119 1.25 1.41 -3.62
N GLN A 120 1.91 0.70 -4.54
CA GLN A 120 3.17 1.14 -5.13
C GLN A 120 2.98 2.34 -6.06
N ILE A 121 1.95 2.34 -6.91
CA ILE A 121 1.59 3.47 -7.78
C ILE A 121 1.27 4.72 -6.95
N ALA A 122 0.48 4.56 -5.88
CA ALA A 122 0.16 5.65 -4.96
C ALA A 122 1.43 6.19 -4.29
N THR A 123 2.37 5.33 -3.90
CA THR A 123 3.64 5.73 -3.29
C THR A 123 4.53 6.51 -4.26
N VAL A 124 4.64 6.08 -5.52
CA VAL A 124 5.35 6.82 -6.58
C VAL A 124 4.73 8.21 -6.74
N ALA A 125 3.40 8.28 -6.83
CA ALA A 125 2.68 9.54 -7.01
C ALA A 125 2.90 10.51 -5.82
N LEU A 126 2.76 10.00 -4.59
CA LEU A 126 2.97 10.79 -3.38
C LEU A 126 4.43 11.27 -3.26
N ALA A 127 5.41 10.44 -3.61
CA ALA A 127 6.82 10.83 -3.58
C ALA A 127 7.21 11.80 -4.70
N ALA A 128 6.50 11.78 -5.83
CA ALA A 128 6.68 12.79 -6.87
C ALA A 128 6.02 14.13 -6.51
N LYS A 129 4.96 14.10 -5.68
CA LYS A 129 4.28 15.30 -5.17
C LYS A 129 5.05 15.97 -4.03
N TYR A 130 5.46 15.19 -3.03
CA TYR A 130 6.06 15.71 -1.81
C TYR A 130 7.60 15.69 -1.88
N THR A 131 8.23 16.83 -1.61
CA THR A 131 9.70 16.95 -1.59
C THR A 131 10.36 16.07 -0.53
N SER A 132 9.65 15.75 0.56
CA SER A 132 10.21 15.00 1.67
C SER A 132 10.01 13.48 1.53
N LEU A 133 10.87 12.86 0.73
CA LEU A 133 10.86 11.41 0.45
C LEU A 133 10.80 10.55 1.72
N LEU A 134 11.60 10.87 2.74
CA LEU A 134 11.63 10.10 3.99
C LEU A 134 10.28 10.08 4.73
N TRP A 135 9.54 11.19 4.71
CA TRP A 135 8.22 11.26 5.34
C TRP A 135 7.17 10.47 4.56
N VAL A 136 7.28 10.41 3.23
CA VAL A 136 6.41 9.58 2.39
C VAL A 136 6.69 8.10 2.65
N ILE A 137 7.96 7.68 2.62
CA ILE A 137 8.33 6.27 2.89
C ILE A 137 7.90 5.87 4.31
N ALA A 138 8.16 6.71 5.30
CA ALA A 138 7.75 6.43 6.67
C ALA A 138 6.22 6.34 6.81
N GLY A 139 5.48 7.28 6.21
CA GLY A 139 4.02 7.30 6.31
C GLY A 139 3.37 6.14 5.57
N THR A 140 3.76 5.87 4.33
CA THR A 140 3.28 4.70 3.58
C THR A 140 3.58 3.39 4.32
N THR A 141 4.80 3.23 4.87
CA THR A 141 5.16 2.03 5.65
C THR A 141 4.28 1.90 6.90
N VAL A 142 4.06 3.00 7.63
CA VAL A 142 3.17 2.99 8.80
C VAL A 142 1.73 2.65 8.41
N GLY A 143 1.24 3.20 7.30
CA GLY A 143 -0.10 2.90 6.77
C GLY A 143 -0.28 1.41 6.49
N MET A 144 0.69 0.79 5.85
CA MET A 144 0.71 -0.65 5.57
C MET A 144 0.68 -1.48 6.85
N MET A 145 1.47 -1.09 7.85
CA MET A 145 1.52 -1.78 9.14
C MET A 145 0.20 -1.62 9.90
N ILE A 146 -0.45 -0.45 9.82
CA ILE A 146 -1.78 -0.22 10.42
C ILE A 146 -2.82 -1.18 9.84
N ALA A 147 -2.77 -1.45 8.53
CA ALA A 147 -3.71 -2.38 7.90
C ALA A 147 -3.40 -3.86 8.22
N ASN A 148 -2.13 -4.25 8.19
CA ASN A 148 -1.73 -5.66 8.26
C ASN A 148 -1.48 -6.19 9.66
N VAL A 149 -0.93 -5.40 10.58
CA VAL A 149 -0.62 -5.87 11.95
C VAL A 149 -1.87 -6.33 12.70
N PRO A 150 -3.02 -5.62 12.65
CA PRO A 150 -4.25 -6.10 13.27
C PRO A 150 -4.70 -7.44 12.68
N ALA A 151 -4.53 -7.66 11.38
CA ALA A 151 -4.86 -8.93 10.74
C ALA A 151 -3.97 -10.07 11.27
N VAL A 152 -2.67 -9.81 11.46
CA VAL A 152 -1.74 -10.79 12.03
C VAL A 152 -2.00 -11.09 13.50
N LEU A 153 -2.34 -10.09 14.31
CA LEU A 153 -2.52 -10.26 15.76
C LEU A 153 -3.91 -10.80 16.12
N LEU A 154 -4.96 -10.37 15.41
CA LEU A 154 -6.35 -10.66 15.75
C LEU A 154 -6.99 -11.70 14.80
N GLY A 155 -6.30 -12.06 13.72
CA GLY A 155 -6.76 -13.04 12.74
C GLY A 155 -8.08 -12.64 12.09
N GLU A 156 -8.94 -13.63 11.84
CA GLU A 156 -10.24 -13.44 11.17
C GLU A 156 -11.25 -12.56 11.94
N VAL A 157 -10.98 -12.21 13.20
CA VAL A 157 -11.89 -11.37 14.00
C VAL A 157 -12.00 -9.95 13.42
N VAL A 158 -10.91 -9.42 12.88
CA VAL A 158 -10.91 -8.08 12.25
C VAL A 158 -11.64 -8.11 10.91
N ALA A 159 -11.35 -9.12 10.08
CA ALA A 159 -11.94 -9.26 8.76
C ALA A 159 -13.47 -9.38 8.80
N ARG A 160 -14.04 -10.00 9.84
CA ARG A 160 -15.49 -10.15 10.01
C ARG A 160 -16.22 -8.89 10.49
N LYS A 161 -15.52 -7.92 11.07
CA LYS A 161 -16.14 -6.72 11.67
C LYS A 161 -16.15 -5.50 10.74
N LEU A 162 -15.37 -5.52 9.66
CA LEU A 162 -15.24 -4.39 8.74
C LEU A 162 -16.14 -4.57 7.52
N ASN A 163 -16.92 -3.54 7.19
CA ASN A 163 -17.69 -3.51 5.95
C ASN A 163 -16.79 -3.03 4.81
N MET A 164 -16.20 -3.98 4.09
CA MET A 164 -15.22 -3.71 3.03
C MET A 164 -15.77 -2.77 1.95
N LYS A 165 -17.09 -2.81 1.68
CA LYS A 165 -17.72 -1.91 0.69
C LYS A 165 -17.56 -0.45 1.09
N TRP A 166 -17.73 -0.12 2.38
CA TRP A 166 -17.57 1.24 2.87
C TRP A 166 -16.10 1.68 2.89
N LEU A 167 -15.18 0.79 3.27
CA LEU A 167 -13.75 1.13 3.26
C LEU A 167 -13.25 1.42 1.84
N HIS A 168 -13.57 0.55 0.87
CA HIS A 168 -13.21 0.79 -0.53
C HIS A 168 -13.87 2.07 -1.07
N ALA A 169 -15.14 2.34 -0.73
CA ALA A 169 -15.81 3.57 -1.15
C ALA A 169 -15.15 4.84 -0.58
N ILE A 170 -14.76 4.83 0.70
CA ILE A 170 -14.05 5.94 1.34
C ILE A 170 -12.67 6.13 0.72
N ALA A 171 -11.91 5.04 0.53
CA ALA A 171 -10.60 5.08 -0.11
C ALA A 171 -10.71 5.64 -1.54
N ALA A 172 -11.64 5.13 -2.34
CA ALA A 172 -11.90 5.62 -3.68
C ALA A 172 -12.28 7.11 -3.70
N LEU A 173 -13.11 7.57 -2.75
CA LEU A 173 -13.44 9.00 -2.62
C LEU A 173 -12.23 9.86 -2.27
N VAL A 174 -11.35 9.40 -1.37
CA VAL A 174 -10.10 10.10 -1.03
C VAL A 174 -9.20 10.22 -2.27
N PHE A 175 -8.98 9.12 -3.00
CA PHE A 175 -8.18 9.14 -4.22
C PHE A 175 -8.79 10.03 -5.32
N LEU A 176 -10.12 9.99 -5.48
CA LEU A 176 -10.82 10.82 -6.46
C LEU A 176 -10.69 12.30 -6.12
N THR A 177 -10.89 12.67 -4.84
CA THR A 177 -10.76 14.07 -4.40
C THR A 177 -9.33 14.59 -4.53
N LEU A 178 -8.32 13.78 -4.16
CA LEU A 178 -6.91 14.12 -4.39
C LEU A 178 -6.60 14.29 -5.88
N GLY A 179 -7.08 13.38 -6.74
CA GLY A 179 -6.86 13.46 -8.18
C GLY A 179 -7.47 14.72 -8.81
N ILE A 180 -8.73 15.03 -8.49
CA ILE A 180 -9.41 16.25 -8.97
C ILE A 180 -8.68 17.49 -8.47
N ALA A 181 -8.36 17.56 -7.18
CA ALA A 181 -7.72 18.74 -6.60
C ALA A 181 -6.31 18.99 -7.18
N VAL A 182 -5.53 17.93 -7.43
CA VAL A 182 -4.25 18.03 -8.15
C VAL A 182 -4.46 18.59 -9.57
N LEU A 183 -5.46 18.12 -10.32
CA LEU A 183 -5.74 18.62 -11.68
C LEU A 183 -6.17 20.09 -11.68
N LEU A 184 -6.94 20.51 -10.68
CA LEU A 184 -7.34 21.91 -10.48
C LEU A 184 -6.19 22.81 -10.03
N GLY A 185 -5.01 22.25 -9.75
CA GLY A 185 -3.84 23.01 -9.33
C GLY A 185 -3.89 23.45 -7.87
N ALA A 186 -4.66 22.76 -7.03
CA ALA A 186 -4.60 22.98 -5.59
C ALA A 186 -3.21 22.63 -5.06
N GLU A 187 -2.63 23.54 -4.29
CA GLU A 187 -1.48 23.25 -3.42
C GLU A 187 -2.03 22.50 -2.20
N ILE A 188 -2.25 21.19 -2.37
CA ILE A 188 -2.68 20.29 -1.28
C ILE A 188 -1.47 19.80 -0.53
#